data_AF-A0A2E7ALY6-F1
#
_entry.id   AF-A0A2E7ALY6-F1
#
_cell.length_a   1.000
_cell.length_b   1.000
_cell.length_c   1.000
_cell.angle_alpha   90.00
_cell.angle_beta   90.00
_cell.angle_gamma   90.00
#
_symmetry.space_group_name_H-M   'P 1'
#
loop_
_entity.id
_entity.type
_entity.pdbx_description
1 polymer ?
#
loop_
_entity_poly.entity_id
_entity_poly.type
_entity_poly.pdbx_seq_one_letter_code
_entity_poly.pdbx_strand_id
1 'polypeptide(L)'
;MDVVDVDAARTYLREQTVTEESNGMHSFEFFINEMTNPTKAVLVECFRDDECQAAHLENLRGDQFAQVFTNFRMSVYGNPPQSTRDRMLANGFWPPAFEGEFRHFPYSMGFRG
;
A
#
# COMPACT_ATOMS: atom_id res chain seq x y z
N MET A 1 6.07 -5.55 -6.06
CA MET A 1 7.27 -4.71 -5.83
C MET A 1 8.46 -5.61 -5.54
N ASP A 2 9.66 -5.10 -5.77
CA ASP A 2 10.91 -5.84 -5.59
C ASP A 2 11.54 -5.44 -4.26
N VAL A 3 12.08 -6.41 -3.52
CA VAL A 3 12.75 -6.15 -2.24
C VAL A 3 14.23 -5.89 -2.49
N VAL A 4 14.72 -4.74 -2.03
CA VAL A 4 16.08 -4.26 -2.27
C VAL A 4 17.00 -4.54 -1.09
N ASP A 5 16.49 -4.41 0.13
CA ASP A 5 17.21 -4.69 1.37
C ASP A 5 16.32 -5.53 2.28
N VAL A 6 16.75 -6.78 2.54
CA VAL A 6 15.98 -7.77 3.30
C VAL A 6 15.89 -7.41 4.78
N ASP A 7 16.95 -6.88 5.38
CA ASP A 7 16.98 -6.57 6.81
C ASP A 7 16.21 -5.29 7.11
N ALA A 8 16.33 -4.29 6.23
CA ALA A 8 15.47 -3.11 6.26
C ALA A 8 14.00 -3.49 6.01
N ALA A 9 13.73 -4.41 5.08
CA ALA A 9 12.37 -4.90 4.82
C ALA A 9 11.73 -5.50 6.07
N ARG A 10 12.43 -6.37 6.78
CA ARG A 10 11.90 -7.01 8.00
C ARG A 10 11.53 -6.00 9.06
N THR A 11 12.37 -4.98 9.24
CA THR A 11 12.12 -3.90 10.22
C THR A 11 10.91 -3.07 9.79
N TYR A 12 10.88 -2.62 8.54
CA TYR A 12 9.78 -1.84 7.97
C TYR A 12 8.44 -2.58 8.08
N LEU A 13 8.39 -3.84 7.65
CA LEU A 13 7.19 -4.67 7.69
C LEU A 13 6.63 -4.78 9.10
N ARG A 14 7.49 -4.98 10.11
CA ARG A 14 7.06 -5.08 11.51
C ARG A 14 6.52 -3.76 12.04
N GLU A 15 7.23 -2.66 11.80
CA GLU A 15 6.86 -1.36 12.37
C GLU A 15 5.63 -0.77 11.70
N GLN A 16 5.57 -0.80 10.36
CA GLN A 16 4.45 -0.22 9.62
C GLN A 16 3.15 -0.96 9.90
N THR A 17 3.17 -2.30 9.99
CA THR A 17 1.97 -3.09 10.31
C THR A 17 1.35 -2.68 11.64
N VAL A 18 2.18 -2.48 12.68
CA VAL A 18 1.68 -2.04 14.00
C VAL A 18 1.07 -0.64 13.92
N THR A 19 1.69 0.28 13.17
CA THR A 19 1.14 1.63 12.97
C THR A 19 -0.21 1.58 12.27
N GLU A 20 -0.36 0.79 11.22
CA GLU A 20 -1.61 0.76 10.44
C GLU A 20 -2.76 0.04 11.15
N GLU A 21 -2.46 -1.01 11.93
CA GLU A 21 -3.44 -1.63 12.82
C GLU A 21 -3.97 -0.61 13.84
N SER A 22 -3.10 0.25 14.38
CA SER A 22 -3.50 1.31 15.32
C SER A 22 -4.32 2.43 14.66
N ASN A 23 -4.15 2.66 13.35
CA ASN A 23 -4.91 3.63 12.56
C ASN A 23 -6.31 3.13 12.17
N GLY A 24 -6.68 1.91 12.55
CA GLY A 24 -8.00 1.34 12.29
C GLY A 24 -8.20 0.87 10.85
N MET A 25 -7.12 0.65 10.09
CA MET A 25 -7.19 0.00 8.78
C MET A 25 -7.89 -1.35 8.90
N HIS A 26 -8.71 -1.67 7.90
CA HIS A 26 -9.40 -2.96 7.88
C HIS A 26 -8.42 -4.10 7.62
N SER A 27 -7.40 -3.85 6.80
CA SER A 27 -6.33 -4.80 6.54
C SER A 27 -5.09 -4.10 5.98
N PHE A 28 -3.93 -4.56 6.43
CA PHE A 28 -2.62 -4.16 5.96
C PHE A 28 -1.75 -5.42 5.87
N GLU A 29 -1.67 -6.01 4.67
CA GLU A 29 -1.16 -7.38 4.48
C GLU A 29 -0.01 -7.41 3.48
N PHE A 30 1.11 -8.01 3.86
CA PHE A 30 2.21 -8.31 2.95
C PHE A 30 2.27 -9.79 2.60
N PHE A 31 2.38 -10.07 1.29
CA PHE A 31 2.68 -11.38 0.75
C PHE A 31 4.08 -11.35 0.16
N ILE A 32 5.01 -12.05 0.79
CA ILE A 32 6.38 -12.20 0.32
C ILE A 32 6.60 -13.60 -0.24
N ASN A 33 7.38 -13.70 -1.31
CA ASN A 33 7.60 -14.98 -2.00
C ASN A 33 8.45 -15.96 -1.19
N GLU A 34 9.43 -15.46 -0.41
CA GLU A 34 10.28 -16.27 0.46
C GLU A 34 10.52 -15.56 1.80
N MET A 35 10.38 -16.27 2.91
CA MET A 35 10.51 -15.68 4.25
C MET A 35 11.96 -15.37 4.66
N THR A 36 12.92 -16.14 4.14
CA THR A 36 14.34 -16.04 4.50
C THR A 36 15.09 -15.03 3.64
N ASN A 37 14.75 -14.93 2.35
CA ASN A 37 15.37 -14.01 1.40
C ASN A 37 14.31 -13.46 0.42
N PRO A 38 13.40 -12.59 0.88
CA PRO A 38 12.33 -12.06 0.05
C PRO A 38 12.92 -11.28 -1.12
N THR A 39 12.41 -11.55 -2.32
CA THR A 39 12.79 -10.81 -3.54
C THR A 39 11.60 -10.11 -4.17
N LYS A 40 10.37 -10.56 -3.87
CA LYS A 40 9.12 -9.94 -4.31
C LYS A 40 8.18 -9.79 -3.12
N ALA A 41 7.44 -8.68 -3.12
CA ALA A 41 6.35 -8.44 -2.19
C ALA A 41 5.10 -7.94 -2.94
N VAL A 42 3.94 -8.30 -2.40
CA VAL A 42 2.64 -7.70 -2.71
C VAL A 42 2.10 -7.14 -1.41
N LEU A 43 1.59 -5.91 -1.45
CA LEU A 43 0.92 -5.25 -0.33
C LEU A 43 -0.55 -5.07 -0.69
N VAL A 44 -1.41 -5.46 0.24
CA VAL A 44 -2.85 -5.20 0.18
C VAL A 44 -3.23 -4.28 1.32
N GLU A 45 -3.81 -3.13 0.96
CA GLU A 45 -4.27 -2.10 1.87
C GLU A 45 -5.79 -1.98 1.74
N CYS A 46 -6.50 -2.10 2.85
CA CYS A 46 -7.96 -1.93 2.89
C CYS A 46 -8.32 -0.88 3.93
N PHE A 47 -8.80 0.24 3.44
CA PHE A 47 -9.28 1.35 4.25
C PHE A 47 -10.77 1.17 4.53
N ARG A 48 -11.20 1.49 5.75
CA ARG A 48 -12.62 1.46 6.12
C ARG A 48 -13.39 2.61 5.47
N ASP A 49 -12.76 3.77 5.41
CA ASP A 49 -13.35 5.04 5.00
C ASP A 49 -12.25 6.03 4.58
N ASP A 50 -12.66 7.25 4.21
CA ASP A 50 -11.77 8.32 3.75
C ASP A 50 -10.84 8.83 4.85
N GLU A 51 -11.28 8.84 6.11
CA GLU A 51 -10.51 9.30 7.26
C GLU A 51 -9.33 8.37 7.51
N CYS A 52 -9.58 7.05 7.46
CA CYS A 52 -8.55 6.02 7.57
C CYS A 52 -7.50 6.13 6.45
N GLN A 53 -7.93 6.41 5.22
CA GLN A 53 -7.01 6.61 4.09
C GLN A 53 -6.16 7.88 4.27
N ALA A 54 -6.74 8.96 4.79
CA ALA A 54 -6.00 10.19 5.08
C ALA A 54 -4.95 9.95 6.18
N ALA A 55 -5.33 9.28 7.27
CA ALA A 55 -4.42 8.93 8.36
C ALA A 55 -3.28 8.02 7.89
N HIS A 56 -3.54 7.07 7.00
CA HIS A 56 -2.51 6.25 6.38
C HIS A 56 -1.49 7.10 5.61
N LEU A 57 -1.94 8.02 4.76
CA LEU A 57 -1.03 8.89 4.00
C LEU A 57 -0.14 9.77 4.90
N GLU A 58 -0.67 10.23 6.04
CA GLU A 58 0.09 11.02 7.01
C GLU A 58 1.14 10.19 7.77
N ASN A 59 0.86 8.91 7.99
CA ASN A 59 1.72 8.00 8.74
C ASN A 59 2.60 7.10 7.84
N LEU A 60 2.40 7.17 6.53
CA LEU A 60 3.16 6.39 5.59
C LEU A 60 4.61 6.88 5.58
N ARG A 61 5.51 6.00 5.99
CA ARG A 61 6.95 6.29 6.03
C ARG A 61 7.54 6.12 4.63
N GLY A 62 7.13 6.97 3.70
CA GLY A 62 7.45 6.88 2.26
C GLY A 62 8.94 6.74 1.96
N ASP A 63 9.80 7.43 2.72
CA ASP A 63 11.26 7.32 2.58
C ASP A 63 11.77 5.93 2.98
N GLN A 64 11.24 5.34 4.05
CA GLN A 64 11.60 3.99 4.47
C GLN A 64 11.05 2.95 3.49
N PHE A 65 9.82 3.15 2.98
CA PHE A 65 9.23 2.31 1.97
C PHE A 65 10.09 2.28 0.69
N ALA A 66 10.55 3.44 0.21
CA ALA A 66 11.37 3.56 -1.00
C ALA A 66 12.79 3.00 -0.83
N GLN A 67 13.33 2.94 0.39
CA GLN A 67 14.61 2.27 0.68
C GLN A 67 14.49 0.75 0.61
N VAL A 68 13.30 0.23 0.93
CA VAL A 68 13.05 -1.21 1.03
C VAL A 68 12.55 -1.80 -0.30
N PHE A 69 11.68 -1.07 -0.99
CA PHE A 69 10.97 -1.56 -2.16
C PHE A 69 11.21 -0.71 -3.40
N THR A 70 11.37 -1.38 -4.55
CA THR A 70 11.45 -0.74 -5.87
C THR A 70 10.48 -1.38 -6.87
N ASN A 71 10.38 -0.82 -8.07
CA ASN A 71 9.55 -1.32 -9.17
C ASN A 71 8.10 -1.57 -8.73
N PHE A 72 7.53 -0.65 -7.95
CA PHE A 72 6.18 -0.81 -7.44
C PHE A 72 5.15 -0.64 -8.56
N ARG A 73 4.07 -1.41 -8.46
CA ARG A 73 2.87 -1.26 -9.28
C ARG A 73 1.69 -1.32 -8.32
N MET A 74 0.79 -0.36 -8.42
CA MET A 74 -0.36 -0.25 -7.54
C MET A 74 -1.66 -0.30 -8.36
N SER A 75 -2.71 -0.86 -7.76
CA SER A 75 -4.06 -0.87 -8.29
C SER A 75 -5.01 -0.46 -7.18
N VAL A 76 -5.90 0.49 -7.45
CA VAL A 76 -6.88 0.99 -6.49
C VAL A 76 -8.25 0.46 -6.88
N TYR A 77 -8.94 -0.12 -5.91
CA TYR A 77 -10.26 -0.72 -6.09
C TYR A 77 -11.30 0.09 -5.33
N GLY A 78 -12.50 0.22 -5.91
CA GLY A 78 -13.60 1.01 -5.37
C GLY A 78 -13.66 2.44 -5.91
N ASN A 79 -14.69 3.18 -5.47
CA ASN A 79 -15.00 4.53 -5.96
C ASN A 79 -14.75 5.57 -4.85
N PRO A 80 -13.48 5.93 -4.56
CA PRO A 80 -13.19 6.89 -3.50
C PRO A 80 -13.67 8.30 -3.89
N PRO A 81 -14.04 9.15 -2.92
CA PRO A 81 -14.42 10.52 -3.16
C PRO A 81 -13.29 11.33 -3.81
N GLN A 82 -13.62 12.45 -4.44
CA GLN A 82 -12.65 13.28 -5.16
C GLN A 82 -11.51 13.76 -4.25
N SER A 83 -11.80 14.07 -2.99
CA SER A 83 -10.81 14.44 -1.97
C SER A 83 -9.71 13.41 -1.79
N THR A 84 -10.04 12.11 -1.74
CA THR A 84 -9.05 11.03 -1.65
C THR A 84 -8.12 11.03 -2.86
N ARG A 85 -8.71 11.17 -4.06
CA ARG A 85 -7.97 11.16 -5.32
C ARG A 85 -6.98 12.32 -5.36
N ASP A 86 -7.41 13.50 -4.93
CA ASP A 86 -6.59 14.71 -4.86
C ASP A 86 -5.46 14.58 -3.81
N ARG A 87 -5.70 13.91 -2.68
CA ARG A 87 -4.65 13.62 -1.69
C ARG A 87 -3.63 12.60 -2.21
N MET A 88 -4.08 11.54 -2.88
CA MET A 88 -3.19 10.56 -3.50
C MET A 88 -2.32 11.22 -4.59
N LEU A 89 -2.92 12.07 -5.42
CA LEU A 89 -2.24 12.94 -6.37
C LEU A 89 -1.10 13.74 -5.74
N ALA A 90 -1.41 14.50 -4.69
CA ALA A 90 -0.44 15.39 -4.05
C ALA A 90 0.76 14.65 -3.45
N ASN A 91 0.56 13.40 -3.03
CA ASN A 91 1.61 12.55 -2.45
C ASN A 91 2.34 11.69 -3.50
N GLY A 92 2.15 11.96 -4.80
CA GLY A 92 2.84 11.22 -5.86
C GLY A 92 2.29 9.82 -6.13
N PHE A 93 1.17 9.45 -5.49
CA PHE A 93 0.44 8.21 -5.74
C PHE A 93 -0.49 8.30 -6.97
N TRP A 94 -0.53 9.44 -7.69
CA TRP A 94 -1.29 9.66 -8.94
C TRP A 94 -0.72 10.86 -9.75
N PRO A 95 -0.84 10.91 -11.10
CA PRO A 95 -0.14 10.11 -12.12
C PRO A 95 1.15 10.84 -12.61
N PRO A 96 2.36 10.26 -12.45
CA PRO A 96 2.89 9.30 -13.42
C PRO A 96 3.73 8.19 -12.75
N ALA A 97 3.29 7.65 -11.62
CA ALA A 97 3.87 6.43 -11.02
C ALA A 97 3.37 5.11 -11.68
N PHE A 98 2.61 5.21 -12.79
CA PHE A 98 1.95 4.07 -13.42
C PHE A 98 2.22 4.02 -14.92
N GLU A 99 3.03 3.05 -15.35
CA GLU A 99 2.87 2.49 -16.69
C GLU A 99 1.89 1.32 -16.59
N GLY A 100 0.59 1.64 -16.69
CA GLY A 100 -0.49 0.66 -16.69
C GLY A 100 -1.86 1.32 -16.55
N GLU A 101 -2.85 0.84 -17.31
CA GLU A 101 -4.23 1.33 -17.22
C GLU A 101 -4.75 1.22 -15.78
N PHE A 102 -5.27 2.32 -15.26
CA PHE A 102 -6.06 2.29 -14.04
C PHE A 102 -7.33 1.48 -14.26
N ARG A 103 -7.34 0.27 -13.72
CA ARG A 103 -8.51 -0.62 -13.80
C ARG A 103 -9.31 -0.48 -12.52
N HIS A 104 -10.27 0.44 -12.55
CA HIS A 104 -11.36 0.47 -11.59
C HIS A 104 -12.22 -0.77 -11.83
N PHE A 105 -12.16 -1.75 -10.93
CA PHE A 105 -13.11 -2.86 -10.92
C PHE A 105 -14.29 -2.48 -10.02
N PRO A 106 -15.48 -2.21 -10.58
CA PRO A 106 -16.57 -1.60 -9.82
C PRO A 106 -17.00 -2.42 -8.61
N TYR A 107 -16.90 -3.74 -8.63
CA TYR A 107 -16.98 -4.61 -7.45
C TYR A 107 -16.29 -5.91 -7.82
N SER A 108 -15.09 -6.18 -7.28
CA SER A 108 -14.68 -7.57 -7.17
C SER A 108 -15.41 -8.13 -5.96
N MET A 109 -16.47 -8.90 -6.18
CA MET A 109 -16.90 -9.89 -5.18
C MET A 109 -15.70 -10.81 -4.91
N GLY A 110 -14.90 -10.43 -3.93
CA GLY A 110 -13.88 -11.28 -3.33
C GLY A 110 -14.43 -11.76 -2.01
N PHE A 111 -14.47 -13.06 -1.81
CA PHE A 111 -14.72 -13.61 -0.49
C PHE A 111 -13.51 -13.30 0.38
N ARG A 112 -13.74 -12.63 1.51
CA ARG A 112 -12.83 -12.59 2.66
C ARG A 112 -13.52 -13.37 3.77
N GLY A 113 -12.85 -14.41 4.28
CA GLY A 113 -13.28 -15.15 5.47
C GLY A 113 -12.99 -14.36 6.74
#